data_AF-A0A949E6Z7-F1
#
_entry.id   AF-A0A949E6Z7-F1
#
_cell.length_a   1.000
_cell.length_b   1.000
_cell.length_c   1.000
_cell.angle_alpha   90.00
_cell.angle_beta   90.00
_cell.angle_gamma   90.00
#
_symmetry.space_group_name_H-M   'P 1'
#
loop_
_entity.id
_entity.type
_entity.pdbx_description
1 polymer ?
#
loop_
_entity_poly.entity_id
_entity_poly.type
_entity_poly.pdbx_seq_one_letter_code
_entity_poly.pdbx_strand_id
1 'polypeptide(L)'
;MTDKEVKLAIQSAIKDFSKENLTDQAIHLFKTLGYNTERQNPFISKNYKEFKDNYGECFEEKKFNEEKAMVKEWKSVDLLFQLTKDEVSDQKGLFSTGKVKWEGEDKETVIETYLFFALDLIKAEYTRTALAQITREINKIFPMPLMLLFKYGEHLTLSVINRRLSKKDEQKDVLEKVTLIKDISTQNPHRAHVEILFDLSFDELKRIHKFTNFVELHNAWQKTLDTKELNKRFYRELSNWYFWAINCVSFPNDVDNDKDDTVFNSESIIRLLTRLIFIWFIKEKNLIPDKIFDGKEISKLIKGFKTKGSTVYYRAILQNLFFATLNQKIEERTFATDG
;
A
#
# COMPACT_ATOMS: atom_id res chain seq x y z
N MET A 1 16.31 13.02 2.00
CA MET A 1 16.15 11.98 0.97
C MET A 1 14.95 12.39 0.13
N THR A 2 15.05 12.35 -1.20
CA THR A 2 13.91 12.62 -2.09
C THR A 2 12.92 11.46 -2.06
N ASP A 3 11.63 11.68 -2.38
CA ASP A 3 10.63 10.61 -2.45
C ASP A 3 11.08 9.44 -3.34
N LYS A 4 11.79 9.76 -4.42
CA LYS A 4 12.34 8.76 -5.34
C LYS A 4 13.42 7.90 -4.68
N GLU A 5 14.32 8.49 -3.91
CA GLU A 5 15.35 7.77 -3.18
C GLU A 5 14.75 6.87 -2.09
N VAL A 6 13.74 7.36 -1.36
CA VAL A 6 13.03 6.54 -0.35
C VAL A 6 12.35 5.34 -1.00
N LYS A 7 11.65 5.54 -2.13
CA LYS A 7 10.99 4.44 -2.87
C LYS A 7 12.00 3.41 -3.39
N LEU A 8 13.16 3.85 -3.86
CA LEU A 8 14.24 2.95 -4.27
C LEU A 8 14.82 2.16 -3.09
N ALA A 9 14.99 2.81 -1.93
CA ALA A 9 15.44 2.15 -0.71
C ALA A 9 14.43 1.10 -0.23
N ILE A 10 13.13 1.42 -0.22
CA ILE A 10 12.05 0.47 0.09
C ILE A 10 12.10 -0.73 -0.86
N GLN A 11 12.23 -0.48 -2.18
CA GLN A 11 12.32 -1.55 -3.16
C GLN A 11 13.53 -2.45 -2.93
N SER A 12 14.68 -1.88 -2.55
CA SER A 12 15.88 -2.65 -2.19
C SER A 12 15.65 -3.49 -0.93
N ALA A 13 15.09 -2.89 0.13
CA ALA A 13 14.83 -3.58 1.39
C ALA A 13 13.87 -4.76 1.22
N ILE A 14 12.85 -4.66 0.35
CA ILE A 14 11.95 -5.78 0.01
C ILE A 14 12.72 -6.92 -0.69
N LYS A 15 13.65 -6.59 -1.59
CA LYS A 15 14.45 -7.59 -2.32
C LYS A 15 15.46 -8.32 -1.43
N ASP A 16 15.91 -7.67 -0.37
CA ASP A 16 16.84 -8.25 0.60
C ASP A 16 16.26 -9.41 1.40
N PHE A 17 14.93 -9.60 1.43
CA PHE A 17 14.25 -10.75 2.06
C PHE A 17 14.53 -12.11 1.40
N SER A 18 15.32 -12.12 0.32
CA SER A 18 15.90 -13.33 -0.27
C SER A 18 17.09 -13.90 0.54
N LYS A 19 17.65 -13.15 1.50
CA LYS A 19 18.74 -13.60 2.39
C LYS A 19 18.20 -14.38 3.61
N GLU A 20 19.07 -15.03 4.39
CA GLU A 20 18.64 -16.05 5.38
C GLU A 20 18.05 -15.51 6.71
N ASN A 21 18.20 -14.23 7.07
CA ASN A 21 17.73 -13.71 8.36
C ASN A 21 16.50 -12.79 8.25
N LEU A 22 15.31 -13.39 8.45
CA LEU A 22 14.03 -12.68 8.42
C LEU A 22 13.96 -11.50 9.41
N THR A 23 14.49 -11.66 10.63
CA THR A 23 14.41 -10.65 11.68
C THR A 23 15.15 -9.38 11.29
N ASP A 24 16.41 -9.53 10.86
CA ASP A 24 17.25 -8.38 10.49
C ASP A 24 16.67 -7.65 9.26
N GLN A 25 16.16 -8.41 8.28
CA GLN A 25 15.50 -7.85 7.10
C GLN A 25 14.22 -7.11 7.45
N ALA A 26 13.40 -7.66 8.35
CA ALA A 26 12.19 -7.03 8.82
C ALA A 26 12.49 -5.72 9.55
N ILE A 27 13.46 -5.72 10.47
CA ILE A 27 13.92 -4.52 11.17
C ILE A 27 14.48 -3.50 10.16
N HIS A 28 15.30 -3.93 9.20
CA HIS A 28 15.83 -3.05 8.17
C HIS A 28 14.74 -2.41 7.31
N LEU A 29 13.69 -3.16 6.95
CA LEU A 29 12.53 -2.64 6.23
C LEU A 29 11.82 -1.56 7.06
N PHE A 30 11.49 -1.82 8.32
CA PHE A 30 10.82 -0.83 9.17
C PHE A 30 11.69 0.41 9.43
N LYS A 31 13.01 0.24 9.60
CA LYS A 31 13.95 1.36 9.67
C LYS A 31 13.98 2.17 8.37
N THR A 32 13.93 1.52 7.22
CA THR A 32 13.82 2.17 5.89
C THR A 32 12.51 2.95 5.73
N LEU A 33 11.43 2.45 6.34
CA LEU A 33 10.14 3.16 6.43
C LEU A 33 10.15 4.30 7.46
N GLY A 34 11.26 4.54 8.15
CA GLY A 34 11.42 5.66 9.09
C GLY A 34 10.94 5.40 10.51
N TYR A 35 10.61 4.16 10.88
CA TYR A 35 10.24 3.83 12.26
C TYR A 35 11.47 3.76 13.16
N ASN A 36 11.34 4.22 14.41
CA ASN A 36 12.34 3.95 15.45
C ASN A 36 12.31 2.46 15.80
N THR A 37 13.41 1.74 15.55
CA THR A 37 13.54 0.31 15.84
C THR A 37 14.61 0.05 16.90
N GLU A 38 14.85 0.98 17.84
CA GLU A 38 15.88 0.86 18.89
C GLU A 38 15.49 -0.18 19.95
N ARG A 39 14.22 -0.22 20.35
CA ARG A 39 13.72 -1.15 21.37
C ARG A 39 13.35 -2.51 20.77
N GLN A 40 14.39 -3.26 20.41
CA GLN A 40 14.27 -4.61 19.87
C GLN A 40 14.14 -5.64 20.99
N ASN A 41 13.37 -6.71 20.75
CA ASN A 41 13.27 -7.83 21.69
C ASN A 41 13.05 -9.17 20.95
N PRO A 42 13.97 -9.56 20.04
CA PRO A 42 13.86 -10.82 19.32
C PRO A 42 13.96 -12.02 20.25
N PHE A 43 13.19 -13.05 19.94
CA PHE A 43 13.24 -14.34 20.60
C PHE A 43 14.58 -15.02 20.38
N ILE A 44 15.03 -15.73 21.41
CA ILE A 44 16.28 -16.51 21.38
C ILE A 44 16.11 -17.65 20.36
N SER A 45 15.02 -18.39 20.51
CA SER A 45 14.56 -19.48 19.67
C SER A 45 13.29 -19.02 18.96
N LYS A 46 13.45 -18.50 17.74
CA LYS A 46 12.39 -17.91 16.89
C LYS A 46 11.31 -18.90 16.44
N ASN A 47 10.63 -19.54 17.37
CA ASN A 47 9.71 -20.64 17.13
C ASN A 47 8.48 -20.53 18.04
N TYR A 48 7.47 -21.34 17.73
CA TYR A 48 6.21 -21.33 18.47
C TYR A 48 6.36 -21.71 19.95
N LYS A 49 7.33 -22.56 20.28
CA LYS A 49 7.55 -22.98 21.67
C LYS A 49 7.91 -21.78 22.53
N GLU A 50 8.86 -20.96 22.12
CA GLU A 50 9.22 -19.74 22.86
C GLU A 50 8.07 -18.72 22.89
N PHE A 51 7.33 -18.55 21.79
CA PHE A 51 6.12 -17.73 21.80
C PHE A 51 5.09 -18.20 22.83
N LYS A 52 4.89 -19.52 22.96
CA LYS A 52 3.99 -20.12 23.94
C LYS A 52 4.56 -20.04 25.36
N ASP A 53 5.87 -20.19 25.54
CA ASP A 53 6.51 -20.04 26.85
C ASP A 53 6.40 -18.59 27.35
N ASN A 54 6.49 -17.60 26.46
CA ASN A 54 6.41 -16.17 26.79
C ASN A 54 4.96 -15.66 26.99
N TYR A 55 3.97 -16.21 26.27
CA TYR A 55 2.60 -15.67 26.25
C TYR A 55 1.49 -16.68 26.53
N GLY A 56 1.81 -17.96 26.73
CA GLY A 56 0.85 -19.06 26.83
C GLY A 56 -0.12 -18.95 28.01
N GLU A 57 0.27 -18.25 29.09
CA GLU A 57 -0.57 -18.05 30.28
C GLU A 57 -1.92 -17.40 29.96
N CYS A 58 -1.97 -16.52 28.95
CA CYS A 58 -3.20 -15.83 28.58
C CYS A 58 -4.03 -16.56 27.51
N PHE A 59 -3.57 -17.71 26.98
CA PHE A 59 -4.26 -18.39 25.86
C PHE A 59 -5.65 -18.89 26.24
N GLU A 60 -5.83 -19.39 27.45
CA GLU A 60 -7.13 -19.87 27.94
C GLU A 60 -8.11 -18.70 28.12
N GLU A 61 -7.68 -17.65 28.84
CA GLU A 61 -8.49 -16.44 29.09
C GLU A 61 -8.90 -15.76 27.78
N LYS A 62 -7.94 -15.57 26.88
CA LYS A 62 -8.16 -14.92 25.58
C LYS A 62 -8.72 -15.89 24.54
N LYS A 63 -8.93 -17.17 24.87
CA LYS A 63 -9.42 -18.20 23.95
C LYS A 63 -8.62 -18.24 22.64
N PHE A 64 -7.30 -18.25 22.73
CA PHE A 64 -6.41 -18.41 21.58
C PHE A 64 -6.63 -19.77 20.94
N ASN A 65 -6.83 -19.81 19.63
CA ASN A 65 -7.08 -21.06 18.91
C ASN A 65 -5.90 -21.39 17.99
N GLU A 66 -5.11 -22.40 18.38
CA GLU A 66 -3.90 -22.81 17.66
C GLU A 66 -4.18 -23.26 16.20
N GLU A 67 -5.33 -23.87 15.94
CA GLU A 67 -5.73 -24.31 14.59
C GLU A 67 -6.03 -23.10 13.69
N LYS A 68 -6.78 -22.12 14.21
CA LYS A 68 -7.11 -20.87 13.52
C LYS A 68 -5.88 -19.98 13.34
N ALA A 69 -4.97 -20.00 14.29
CA ALA A 69 -3.66 -19.35 14.19
C ALA A 69 -2.71 -20.09 13.23
N MET A 70 -3.11 -21.28 12.75
CA MET A 70 -2.33 -22.12 11.84
C MET A 70 -0.92 -22.40 12.38
N VAL A 71 -0.79 -22.67 13.69
CA VAL A 71 0.51 -22.81 14.37
C VAL A 71 1.42 -23.87 13.72
N LYS A 72 0.83 -24.97 13.21
CA LYS A 72 1.57 -26.04 12.51
C LYS A 72 2.28 -25.56 11.23
N GLU A 73 1.91 -24.39 10.73
CA GLU A 73 2.43 -23.78 9.51
C GLU A 73 3.49 -22.73 9.80
N TRP A 74 3.79 -22.45 11.07
CA TRP A 74 4.79 -21.46 11.47
C TRP A 74 6.17 -22.09 11.36
N LYS A 75 6.96 -21.60 10.41
CA LYS A 75 8.38 -21.95 10.31
C LYS A 75 9.20 -21.19 11.35
N SER A 76 8.88 -19.91 11.56
CA SER A 76 9.43 -19.11 12.66
C SER A 76 8.48 -17.99 13.06
N VAL A 77 8.55 -17.57 14.32
CA VAL A 77 7.89 -16.38 14.85
C VAL A 77 8.88 -15.57 15.65
N ASP A 78 8.84 -14.25 15.54
CA ASP A 78 9.77 -13.38 16.24
C ASP A 78 9.15 -12.02 16.59
N LEU A 79 9.50 -11.48 17.77
CA LEU A 79 9.17 -10.13 18.18
C LEU A 79 10.29 -9.19 17.73
N LEU A 80 10.01 -8.31 16.77
CA LEU A 80 11.05 -7.47 16.17
C LEU A 80 11.44 -6.31 17.10
N PHE A 81 10.47 -5.45 17.37
CA PHE A 81 10.64 -4.26 18.19
C PHE A 81 9.30 -3.79 18.72
N GLN A 82 9.38 -2.91 19.71
CA GLN A 82 8.27 -2.19 20.29
C GLN A 82 8.42 -0.72 19.92
N LEU A 83 7.33 -0.06 19.53
CA LEU A 83 7.26 1.40 19.52
C LEU A 83 6.64 1.86 20.83
N THR A 84 7.35 2.71 21.56
CA THR A 84 6.84 3.36 22.77
C THR A 84 6.70 4.86 22.61
N LYS A 85 5.96 5.48 23.53
CA LYS A 85 5.69 6.91 23.52
C LYS A 85 6.97 7.74 23.50
N ASP A 86 7.95 7.35 24.29
CA ASP A 86 9.20 8.09 24.44
C ASP A 86 9.98 8.07 23.12
N GLU A 87 10.09 6.91 22.47
CA GLU A 87 10.77 6.75 21.18
C GLU A 87 10.13 7.56 20.04
N VAL A 88 8.80 7.65 20.01
CA VAL A 88 8.10 8.42 18.98
C VAL A 88 8.14 9.94 19.28
N SER A 89 8.18 10.30 20.56
CA SER A 89 8.36 11.69 21.01
C SER A 89 9.75 12.22 20.68
N ASP A 90 10.77 11.41 20.88
CA ASP A 90 12.17 11.75 20.64
C ASP A 90 12.51 11.85 19.15
N GLN A 91 11.80 11.11 18.29
CA GLN A 91 12.10 11.09 16.85
C GLN A 91 11.85 12.45 16.17
N LYS A 92 10.81 13.24 16.57
CA LYS A 92 10.47 14.55 15.96
C LYS A 92 9.73 15.59 16.85
N GLY A 93 9.67 15.42 18.17
CA GLY A 93 9.08 16.41 19.10
C GLY A 93 7.55 16.35 19.28
N LEU A 94 7.10 16.80 20.47
CA LEU A 94 5.71 16.95 20.99
C LEU A 94 4.70 15.90 20.48
N PHE A 95 4.99 14.62 20.72
CA PHE A 95 3.93 13.64 20.90
C PHE A 95 3.20 13.96 22.21
N SER A 96 1.89 14.21 22.15
CA SER A 96 1.13 14.67 23.31
C SER A 96 0.67 13.49 24.17
N THR A 97 0.64 13.68 25.49
CA THR A 97 0.19 12.69 26.48
C THR A 97 -1.33 12.67 26.65
N GLY A 98 -2.06 13.25 25.69
CA GLY A 98 -3.50 13.39 25.78
C GLY A 98 -4.18 12.04 25.64
N LYS A 99 -5.16 11.79 26.50
CA LYS A 99 -6.15 10.75 26.24
C LYS A 99 -6.86 11.11 24.93
N VAL A 100 -6.87 10.21 23.94
CA VAL A 100 -7.39 10.52 22.59
C VAL A 100 -8.51 9.55 22.24
N LYS A 101 -9.56 10.06 21.60
CA LYS A 101 -10.69 9.26 21.13
C LYS A 101 -10.31 8.53 19.84
N TRP A 102 -10.69 7.26 19.72
CA TRP A 102 -10.73 6.61 18.42
C TRP A 102 -11.75 7.29 17.51
N GLU A 103 -11.53 7.27 16.20
CA GLU A 103 -12.49 7.82 15.24
C GLU A 103 -13.80 7.03 15.32
N GLY A 104 -14.88 7.68 15.78
CA GLY A 104 -16.18 7.05 16.01
C GLY A 104 -16.44 6.54 17.43
N GLU A 105 -15.57 6.85 18.40
CA GLU A 105 -15.78 6.52 19.82
C GLU A 105 -16.01 7.75 20.70
N ASP A 106 -16.86 7.58 21.71
CA ASP A 106 -17.18 8.63 22.69
C ASP A 106 -16.12 8.77 23.79
N LYS A 107 -15.28 7.75 23.98
CA LYS A 107 -14.33 7.60 25.10
C LYS A 107 -12.87 7.61 24.63
N GLU A 108 -12.01 8.07 25.52
CA GLU A 108 -10.59 8.22 25.23
C GLU A 108 -9.84 6.91 25.54
N THR A 109 -8.96 6.48 24.62
CA THR A 109 -8.10 5.31 24.80
C THR A 109 -6.64 5.75 24.92
N VAL A 110 -5.90 5.12 25.82
CA VAL A 110 -4.46 5.33 25.96
C VAL A 110 -3.76 4.12 25.35
N ILE A 111 -3.39 4.23 24.07
CA ILE A 111 -2.36 3.34 23.51
C ILE A 111 -1.03 4.06 23.66
N GLU A 112 -0.11 3.45 24.39
CA GLU A 112 1.26 3.96 24.56
C GLU A 112 2.32 3.05 23.92
N THR A 113 1.87 1.95 23.32
CA THR A 113 2.76 0.93 22.78
C THR A 113 2.17 0.25 21.55
N TYR A 114 3.04 -0.07 20.60
CA TYR A 114 2.73 -0.91 19.44
C TYR A 114 3.79 -2.01 19.28
N LEU A 115 3.36 -3.24 19.02
CA LEU A 115 4.27 -4.36 18.81
C LEU A 115 4.41 -4.70 17.32
N PHE A 116 5.63 -5.08 16.91
CA PHE A 116 5.93 -5.52 15.56
C PHE A 116 6.48 -6.94 15.60
N PHE A 117 5.82 -7.85 14.89
CA PHE A 117 6.21 -9.24 14.81
C PHE A 117 6.52 -9.63 13.36
N ALA A 118 7.43 -10.58 13.18
CA ALA A 118 7.63 -11.30 11.94
C ALA A 118 7.20 -12.75 12.08
N LEU A 119 6.56 -13.28 11.03
CA LEU A 119 6.14 -14.67 10.96
C LEU A 119 6.53 -15.28 9.62
N ASP A 120 7.38 -16.31 9.63
CA ASP A 120 7.71 -17.12 8.46
C ASP A 120 6.75 -18.31 8.40
N LEU A 121 6.10 -18.52 7.27
CA LEU A 121 5.13 -19.59 7.05
C LEU A 121 5.62 -20.60 6.01
N ILE A 122 5.25 -21.86 6.20
CA ILE A 122 5.80 -23.00 5.43
C ILE A 122 5.36 -23.00 3.95
N LYS A 123 4.10 -22.69 3.65
CA LYS A 123 3.58 -22.79 2.27
C LYS A 123 4.03 -21.62 1.41
N ALA A 124 4.01 -21.82 0.09
CA ALA A 124 4.33 -20.76 -0.86
C ALA A 124 3.23 -19.69 -0.97
N GLU A 125 1.97 -20.03 -0.66
CA GLU A 125 0.83 -19.14 -0.81
C GLU A 125 -0.18 -19.31 0.34
N TYR A 126 -0.82 -18.20 0.72
CA TYR A 126 -1.89 -18.16 1.72
C TYR A 126 -3.04 -17.27 1.23
N THR A 127 -4.28 -17.60 1.63
CA THR A 127 -5.44 -16.77 1.31
C THR A 127 -5.50 -15.54 2.22
N ARG A 128 -6.21 -14.48 1.77
CA ARG A 128 -6.45 -13.28 2.58
C ARG A 128 -7.13 -13.62 3.92
N THR A 129 -8.05 -14.58 3.89
CA THR A 129 -8.79 -15.06 5.06
C THR A 129 -7.88 -15.76 6.06
N ALA A 130 -6.97 -16.63 5.58
CA ALA A 130 -6.01 -17.31 6.44
C ALA A 130 -5.11 -16.33 7.17
N LEU A 131 -4.43 -15.43 6.46
CA LEU A 131 -3.55 -14.42 7.06
C LEU A 131 -4.32 -13.52 8.03
N ALA A 132 -5.54 -13.10 7.68
CA ALA A 132 -6.38 -12.31 8.57
C ALA A 132 -6.81 -13.07 9.84
N GLN A 133 -6.97 -14.39 9.77
CA GLN A 133 -7.28 -15.20 10.94
C GLN A 133 -6.06 -15.32 11.87
N ILE A 134 -4.87 -15.57 11.30
CA ILE A 134 -3.62 -15.60 12.08
C ILE A 134 -3.41 -14.27 12.80
N THR A 135 -3.57 -13.14 12.09
CA THR A 135 -3.47 -11.81 12.67
C THR A 135 -4.42 -11.60 13.84
N ARG A 136 -5.67 -12.06 13.70
CA ARG A 136 -6.68 -11.94 14.77
C ARG A 136 -6.31 -12.75 15.99
N GLU A 137 -5.93 -14.02 15.82
CA GLU A 137 -5.58 -14.89 16.95
C GLU A 137 -4.36 -14.35 17.71
N ILE A 138 -3.31 -13.89 17.01
CA ILE A 138 -2.15 -13.27 17.65
C ILE A 138 -2.53 -11.95 18.34
N ASN A 139 -3.28 -11.05 17.70
CA ASN A 139 -3.65 -9.77 18.34
C ASN A 139 -4.56 -9.94 19.57
N LYS A 140 -5.31 -11.05 19.64
CA LYS A 140 -6.25 -11.33 20.74
C LYS A 140 -5.56 -11.53 22.09
N ILE A 141 -4.33 -12.03 22.07
CA ILE A 141 -3.57 -12.30 23.29
C ILE A 141 -2.87 -11.07 23.86
N PHE A 142 -2.79 -9.97 23.10
CA PHE A 142 -2.12 -8.75 23.53
C PHE A 142 -3.13 -7.66 23.95
N PRO A 143 -2.85 -6.92 25.05
CA PRO A 143 -3.62 -5.72 25.40
C PRO A 143 -3.30 -4.53 24.48
N MET A 144 -2.14 -4.51 23.85
CA MET A 144 -1.74 -3.51 22.86
C MET A 144 -1.96 -4.03 21.42
N PRO A 145 -2.13 -3.14 20.44
CA PRO A 145 -2.19 -3.52 19.03
C PRO A 145 -0.82 -3.98 18.49
N LEU A 146 -0.87 -4.84 17.48
CA LEU A 146 0.30 -5.49 16.89
C LEU A 146 0.21 -5.53 15.36
N MET A 147 1.33 -5.23 14.70
CA MET A 147 1.52 -5.34 13.25
C MET A 147 2.31 -6.61 12.95
N LEU A 148 1.84 -7.39 11.99
CA LEU A 148 2.52 -8.61 11.53
C LEU A 148 3.12 -8.38 10.15
N LEU A 149 4.38 -8.74 10.01
CA LEU A 149 5.01 -9.00 8.73
C LEU A 149 5.08 -10.51 8.49
N PHE A 150 4.29 -11.01 7.55
CA PHE A 150 4.36 -12.39 7.11
C PHE A 150 5.41 -12.54 6.00
N LYS A 151 6.23 -13.59 6.08
CA LYS A 151 7.04 -14.12 4.98
C LYS A 151 6.50 -15.50 4.61
N TYR A 152 6.34 -15.76 3.33
CA TYR A 152 5.98 -17.07 2.79
C TYR A 152 6.34 -17.14 1.31
N GLY A 153 6.83 -18.28 0.82
CA GLY A 153 7.32 -18.41 -0.56
C GLY A 153 8.25 -17.26 -0.96
N GLU A 154 7.94 -16.57 -2.05
CA GLU A 154 8.64 -15.35 -2.51
C GLU A 154 7.92 -14.05 -2.15
N HIS A 155 7.02 -14.09 -1.17
CA HIS A 155 6.14 -12.97 -0.83
C HIS A 155 6.34 -12.48 0.60
N LEU A 156 6.01 -11.20 0.80
CA LEU A 156 5.76 -10.56 2.08
C LEU A 156 4.31 -10.11 2.14
N THR A 157 3.71 -10.16 3.33
CA THR A 157 2.43 -9.50 3.60
C THR A 157 2.50 -8.71 4.88
N LEU A 158 2.18 -7.41 4.81
CA LEU A 158 2.00 -6.59 6.00
C LEU A 158 0.56 -6.64 6.46
N SER A 159 0.33 -6.81 7.76
CA SER A 159 -1.00 -6.94 8.34
C SER A 159 -1.16 -6.06 9.56
N VAL A 160 -2.27 -5.31 9.57
CA VAL A 160 -2.72 -4.49 10.69
C VAL A 160 -4.18 -4.82 10.97
N ILE A 161 -4.55 -4.85 12.25
CA ILE A 161 -5.94 -5.03 12.66
C ILE A 161 -6.49 -3.77 13.32
N ASN A 162 -7.74 -3.43 13.02
CA ASN A 162 -8.45 -2.39 13.77
C ASN A 162 -8.89 -2.91 15.14
N ARG A 163 -8.72 -2.08 16.15
CA ARG A 163 -9.07 -2.32 17.53
C ARG A 163 -9.81 -1.11 18.05
N ARG A 164 -10.89 -1.36 18.78
CA ARG A 164 -11.70 -0.31 19.38
C ARG A 164 -12.17 -0.73 20.77
N LEU A 165 -12.51 0.20 21.66
CA LEU A 165 -13.04 -0.15 22.97
C LEU A 165 -14.40 -0.87 22.83
N SER A 166 -14.63 -1.84 23.70
CA SER A 166 -15.94 -2.49 23.78
C SER A 166 -16.98 -1.49 24.30
N LYS A 167 -18.10 -1.40 23.59
CA LYS A 167 -19.27 -0.60 24.01
C LYS A 167 -19.96 -1.16 25.26
N LYS A 168 -19.64 -2.40 25.65
CA LYS A 168 -20.27 -3.12 26.78
C LYS A 168 -19.35 -3.28 27.99
N ASP A 169 -18.04 -3.25 27.80
CA ASP A 169 -17.05 -3.55 28.84
C ASP A 169 -15.80 -2.70 28.58
N GLU A 170 -15.60 -1.67 29.39
CA GLU A 170 -14.54 -0.68 29.19
C GLU A 170 -13.13 -1.24 29.39
N GLN A 171 -13.00 -2.44 29.96
CA GLN A 171 -11.71 -3.13 30.13
C GLN A 171 -11.36 -4.05 28.96
N LYS A 172 -12.24 -4.15 27.95
CA LYS A 172 -12.05 -5.02 26.80
C LYS A 172 -12.02 -4.24 25.50
N ASP A 173 -11.21 -4.74 24.58
CA ASP A 173 -11.22 -4.28 23.21
C ASP A 173 -11.93 -5.26 22.28
N VAL A 174 -12.46 -4.70 21.19
CA VAL A 174 -13.06 -5.44 20.08
C VAL A 174 -12.12 -5.37 18.89
N LEU A 175 -11.68 -6.54 18.44
CA LEU A 175 -10.93 -6.69 17.19
C LEU A 175 -11.89 -6.67 16.01
N GLU A 176 -11.62 -5.84 15.01
CA GLU A 176 -12.51 -5.65 13.87
C GLU A 176 -11.90 -6.16 12.54
N LYS A 177 -11.79 -5.26 11.55
CA LYS A 177 -11.31 -5.56 10.21
C LYS A 177 -9.79 -5.67 10.22
N VAL A 178 -9.28 -6.75 9.61
CA VAL A 178 -7.86 -6.88 9.27
C VAL A 178 -7.64 -6.31 7.87
N THR A 179 -6.63 -5.46 7.77
CA THR A 179 -6.16 -4.88 6.52
C THR A 179 -4.78 -5.44 6.19
N LEU A 180 -4.64 -5.94 4.97
CA LEU A 180 -3.43 -6.57 4.47
C LEU A 180 -2.92 -5.85 3.23
N ILE A 181 -1.61 -5.63 3.16
CA ILE A 181 -0.87 -5.41 1.92
C ILE A 181 -0.33 -6.78 1.51
N LYS A 182 -1.11 -7.51 0.71
CA LYS A 182 -0.88 -8.92 0.43
C LYS A 182 0.08 -9.13 -0.74
N ASP A 183 0.91 -10.16 -0.66
CA ASP A 183 1.73 -10.69 -1.77
C ASP A 183 2.72 -9.69 -2.37
N ILE A 184 3.41 -8.94 -1.54
CA ILE A 184 4.53 -8.12 -1.97
C ILE A 184 5.66 -9.07 -2.42
N SER A 185 5.86 -9.19 -3.74
CA SER A 185 6.93 -10.02 -4.30
C SER A 185 8.31 -9.51 -3.85
N THR A 186 9.12 -10.42 -3.30
CA THR A 186 10.52 -10.17 -2.93
C THR A 186 11.44 -10.17 -4.14
N GLN A 187 11.08 -10.79 -5.26
CA GLN A 187 11.88 -10.78 -6.48
C GLN A 187 11.58 -9.56 -7.35
N ASN A 188 10.29 -9.30 -7.59
CA ASN A 188 9.84 -8.20 -8.43
C ASN A 188 8.74 -7.39 -7.73
N PRO A 189 9.10 -6.52 -6.75
CA PRO A 189 8.12 -5.72 -6.02
C PRO A 189 7.33 -4.83 -6.98
N HIS A 190 6.01 -5.01 -7.01
CA HIS A 190 5.13 -4.18 -7.83
C HIS A 190 5.22 -2.72 -7.40
N ARG A 191 5.23 -1.78 -8.35
CA ARG A 191 5.31 -0.33 -8.07
C ARG A 191 4.26 0.10 -7.05
N ALA A 192 3.01 -0.34 -7.22
CA ALA A 192 1.93 -0.02 -6.28
C ALA A 192 2.23 -0.44 -4.83
N HIS A 193 2.89 -1.58 -4.60
CA HIS A 193 3.29 -1.98 -3.24
C HIS A 193 4.36 -1.06 -2.66
N VAL A 194 5.33 -0.64 -3.49
CA VAL A 194 6.35 0.34 -3.08
C VAL A 194 5.73 1.69 -2.76
N GLU A 195 4.75 2.15 -3.56
CA GLU A 195 4.00 3.38 -3.31
C GLU A 195 3.19 3.29 -2.01
N ILE A 196 2.47 2.18 -1.76
CA ILE A 196 1.72 1.98 -0.51
C ILE A 196 2.66 1.97 0.70
N LEU A 197 3.81 1.28 0.61
CA LEU A 197 4.79 1.27 1.67
C LEU A 197 5.43 2.65 1.90
N PHE A 198 5.66 3.42 0.83
CA PHE A 198 6.09 4.81 0.95
C PHE A 198 5.03 5.68 1.64
N ASP A 199 3.76 5.54 1.26
CA ASP A 199 2.64 6.23 1.92
C ASP A 199 2.50 5.83 3.40
N LEU A 200 2.95 4.61 3.75
CA LEU A 200 3.07 4.11 5.12
C LEU A 200 4.39 4.47 5.82
N SER A 201 5.32 5.15 5.16
CA SER A 201 6.53 5.61 5.84
C SER A 201 6.16 6.65 6.91
N PHE A 202 6.86 6.63 8.03
CA PHE A 202 6.53 7.45 9.19
C PHE A 202 6.44 8.94 8.83
N ASP A 203 7.40 9.42 8.03
CA ASP A 203 7.48 10.81 7.58
C ASP A 203 6.33 11.21 6.65
N GLU A 204 5.95 10.31 5.73
CA GLU A 204 4.85 10.56 4.80
C GLU A 204 3.50 10.57 5.52
N LEU A 205 3.29 9.61 6.44
CA LEU A 205 2.12 9.60 7.30
C LEU A 205 2.03 10.86 8.15
N LYS A 206 3.15 11.31 8.73
CA LYS A 206 3.19 12.54 9.54
C LYS A 206 2.91 13.77 8.68
N ARG A 207 3.40 13.80 7.43
CA ARG A 207 3.15 14.88 6.47
C ARG A 207 1.67 15.00 6.10
N ILE A 208 1.00 13.87 5.84
CA ILE A 208 -0.40 13.83 5.41
C ILE A 208 -1.36 14.01 6.60
N HIS A 209 -1.21 13.19 7.65
CA HIS A 209 -2.19 13.05 8.72
C HIS A 209 -1.86 13.92 9.95
N LYS A 210 -0.62 14.42 10.06
CA LYS A 210 -0.16 15.29 11.15
C LYS A 210 -0.43 14.73 12.55
N PHE A 211 -0.42 13.40 12.70
CA PHE A 211 -0.70 12.71 13.96
C PHE A 211 0.25 13.14 15.08
N THR A 212 -0.21 13.16 16.32
CA THR A 212 0.53 13.60 17.52
C THR A 212 0.53 12.57 18.65
N ASN A 213 -0.09 11.42 18.45
CA ASN A 213 -0.19 10.31 19.41
C ASN A 213 -0.36 8.98 18.67
N PHE A 214 -0.31 7.85 19.40
CA PHE A 214 -0.40 6.50 18.82
C PHE A 214 -1.76 6.17 18.24
N VAL A 215 -2.84 6.67 18.84
CA VAL A 215 -4.19 6.46 18.32
C VAL A 215 -4.30 7.09 16.94
N GLU A 216 -3.82 8.32 16.78
CA GLU A 216 -3.76 9.00 15.49
C GLU A 216 -2.78 8.33 14.50
N LEU A 217 -1.63 7.83 14.96
CA LEU A 217 -0.72 7.05 14.11
C LEU A 217 -1.40 5.77 13.59
N HIS A 218 -2.11 5.05 14.47
CA HIS A 218 -2.87 3.87 14.06
C HIS A 218 -3.97 4.23 13.06
N ASN A 219 -4.73 5.29 13.32
CA ASN A 219 -5.75 5.78 12.39
C ASN A 219 -5.13 6.21 11.05
N ALA A 220 -3.93 6.80 11.05
CA ALA A 220 -3.20 7.16 9.84
C ALA A 220 -2.83 5.93 9.01
N TRP A 221 -2.35 4.84 9.64
CA TRP A 221 -2.14 3.56 8.95
C TRP A 221 -3.43 3.03 8.34
N GLN A 222 -4.53 3.06 9.10
CA GLN A 222 -5.82 2.57 8.64
C GLN A 222 -6.34 3.35 7.43
N LYS A 223 -6.35 4.68 7.50
CA LYS A 223 -6.82 5.55 6.41
C LYS A 223 -5.99 5.35 5.14
N THR A 224 -4.68 5.22 5.30
CA THR A 224 -3.77 4.99 4.17
C THR A 224 -3.99 3.64 3.50
N LEU A 225 -4.38 2.63 4.27
CA LEU A 225 -4.66 1.27 3.77
C LEU A 225 -6.12 1.01 3.41
N ASP A 226 -7.03 1.98 3.62
CA ASP A 226 -8.42 1.80 3.25
C ASP A 226 -8.59 1.90 1.73
N THR A 227 -8.91 0.78 1.11
CA THR A 227 -9.31 0.66 -0.30
C THR A 227 -10.37 1.69 -0.74
N LYS A 228 -11.30 2.07 0.14
CA LYS A 228 -12.30 3.10 -0.18
C LYS A 228 -11.65 4.47 -0.32
N GLU A 229 -10.72 4.80 0.58
CA GLU A 229 -10.01 6.07 0.55
C GLU A 229 -9.01 6.12 -0.62
N LEU A 230 -8.32 5.00 -0.91
CA LEU A 230 -7.48 4.86 -2.11
C LEU A 230 -8.29 5.10 -3.39
N ASN A 231 -9.46 4.47 -3.53
CA ASN A 231 -10.35 4.68 -4.67
C ASN A 231 -10.83 6.15 -4.74
N LYS A 232 -11.24 6.73 -3.61
CA LYS A 232 -11.69 8.11 -3.55
C LYS A 232 -10.59 9.09 -3.97
N ARG A 233 -9.35 8.89 -3.51
CA ARG A 233 -8.20 9.68 -3.92
C ARG A 233 -7.94 9.56 -5.42
N PHE A 234 -7.96 8.33 -5.96
CA PHE A 234 -7.81 8.09 -7.39
C PHE A 234 -8.86 8.84 -8.23
N TYR A 235 -10.14 8.70 -7.89
CA TYR A 235 -11.22 9.40 -8.62
C TYR A 235 -11.17 10.91 -8.44
N ARG A 236 -10.71 11.42 -7.29
CA ARG A 236 -10.49 12.85 -7.06
C ARG A 236 -9.37 13.39 -7.96
N GLU A 237 -8.24 12.69 -8.05
CA GLU A 237 -7.12 13.08 -8.92
C GLU A 237 -7.54 13.04 -10.40
N LEU A 238 -8.27 12.00 -10.81
CA LEU A 238 -8.82 11.89 -12.17
C LEU A 238 -9.79 13.05 -12.48
N SER A 239 -10.67 13.38 -11.54
CA SER A 239 -11.63 14.48 -11.66
C SER A 239 -10.92 15.84 -11.75
N ASN A 240 -9.90 16.08 -10.92
CA ASN A 240 -9.09 17.29 -11.00
C ASN A 240 -8.41 17.42 -12.38
N TRP A 241 -7.86 16.33 -12.91
CA TRP A 241 -7.27 16.33 -14.25
C TRP A 241 -8.33 16.63 -15.32
N TYR A 242 -9.52 16.02 -15.23
CA TYR A 242 -10.63 16.26 -16.13
C TYR A 242 -11.04 17.74 -16.18
N PHE A 243 -11.29 18.35 -15.02
CA PHE A 243 -11.66 19.76 -14.94
C PHE A 243 -10.56 20.70 -15.43
N TRP A 244 -9.30 20.37 -15.19
CA TRP A 244 -8.18 21.12 -15.76
C TRP A 244 -8.11 20.99 -17.28
N ALA A 245 -8.25 19.77 -17.81
CA ALA A 245 -8.11 19.46 -19.24
C ALA A 245 -9.21 20.12 -20.09
N ILE A 246 -10.46 20.17 -19.61
CA ILE A 246 -11.57 20.84 -20.32
C ILE A 246 -11.24 22.29 -20.64
N ASN A 247 -10.54 22.98 -19.75
CA ASN A 247 -10.19 24.39 -19.96
C ASN A 247 -8.97 24.59 -20.87
N CYS A 248 -8.27 23.52 -21.25
CA CYS A 248 -7.01 23.59 -21.99
C CYS A 248 -7.07 22.96 -23.39
N VAL A 249 -8.14 22.22 -23.72
CA VAL A 249 -8.22 21.42 -24.94
C VAL A 249 -9.50 21.75 -25.71
N SER A 250 -9.35 21.87 -27.03
CA SER A 250 -10.43 21.93 -28.00
C SER A 250 -10.26 20.79 -28.98
N PHE A 251 -11.34 20.06 -29.25
CA PHE A 251 -11.39 19.00 -30.26
C PHE A 251 -12.07 19.52 -31.53
N PRO A 252 -11.74 18.99 -32.72
CA PRO A 252 -12.47 19.33 -33.94
C PRO A 252 -13.96 18.97 -33.77
N ASN A 253 -14.83 19.94 -33.95
CA ASN A 253 -16.28 19.81 -33.83
C ASN A 253 -17.00 20.57 -34.95
N ASP A 254 -18.33 20.50 -34.97
CA ASP A 254 -19.14 21.14 -35.99
C ASP A 254 -19.15 22.68 -35.80
N VAL A 255 -18.55 23.39 -36.75
CA VAL A 255 -18.39 24.86 -36.72
C VAL A 255 -19.71 25.62 -36.79
N ASP A 256 -20.80 24.95 -37.16
CA ASP A 256 -22.14 25.56 -37.28
C ASP A 256 -22.95 25.51 -35.96
N ASN A 257 -22.37 25.03 -34.85
CA ASN A 257 -23.07 24.94 -33.55
C ASN A 257 -22.18 25.27 -32.33
N ASP A 258 -22.09 26.54 -31.97
CA ASP A 258 -21.34 27.05 -30.80
C ASP A 258 -21.76 26.46 -29.42
N LYS A 259 -22.93 25.80 -29.32
CA LYS A 259 -23.36 25.13 -28.08
C LYS A 259 -22.80 23.70 -27.97
N ASP A 260 -22.18 23.18 -29.03
CA ASP A 260 -21.63 21.82 -29.11
C ASP A 260 -20.26 21.73 -28.41
N ASP A 261 -19.41 22.76 -28.49
CA ASP A 261 -18.03 22.76 -27.96
C ASP A 261 -17.91 22.26 -26.52
N THR A 262 -18.75 22.76 -25.62
CA THR A 262 -18.63 22.44 -24.19
C THR A 262 -19.02 21.00 -23.87
N VAL A 263 -20.09 20.48 -24.50
CA VAL A 263 -20.55 19.10 -24.32
C VAL A 263 -19.62 18.15 -25.06
N PHE A 264 -19.26 18.47 -26.30
CA PHE A 264 -18.38 17.66 -27.15
C PHE A 264 -16.96 17.55 -26.58
N ASN A 265 -16.37 18.65 -26.10
CA ASN A 265 -15.05 18.61 -25.46
C ASN A 265 -15.11 17.80 -24.16
N SER A 266 -16.17 17.95 -23.36
CA SER A 266 -16.36 17.17 -22.14
C SER A 266 -16.39 15.66 -22.45
N GLU A 267 -17.21 15.23 -23.39
CA GLU A 267 -17.28 13.82 -23.80
C GLU A 267 -15.97 13.31 -24.40
N SER A 268 -15.32 14.09 -25.26
CA SER A 268 -14.08 13.70 -25.92
C SER A 268 -12.94 13.53 -24.92
N ILE A 269 -12.89 14.37 -23.87
CA ILE A 269 -11.94 14.21 -22.77
C ILE A 269 -12.25 12.97 -21.94
N ILE A 270 -13.53 12.67 -21.65
CA ILE A 270 -13.91 11.42 -20.98
C ILE A 270 -13.46 10.21 -21.82
N ARG A 271 -13.70 10.23 -23.14
CA ARG A 271 -13.26 9.17 -24.07
C ARG A 271 -11.74 9.03 -24.09
N LEU A 272 -10.99 10.13 -24.07
CA LEU A 272 -9.53 10.09 -24.02
C LEU A 272 -9.03 9.52 -22.69
N LEU A 273 -9.56 9.99 -21.56
CA LEU A 273 -9.20 9.52 -20.22
C LEU A 273 -9.46 8.03 -20.04
N THR A 274 -10.65 7.57 -20.42
CA THR A 274 -11.01 6.16 -20.32
C THR A 274 -10.10 5.27 -21.16
N ARG A 275 -9.73 5.69 -22.39
CA ARG A 275 -8.75 4.98 -23.22
C ARG A 275 -7.35 4.99 -22.61
N LEU A 276 -6.90 6.09 -22.01
CA LEU A 276 -5.61 6.16 -21.31
C LEU A 276 -5.57 5.23 -20.10
N ILE A 277 -6.63 5.22 -19.29
CA ILE A 277 -6.78 4.30 -18.15
C ILE A 277 -6.76 2.85 -18.64
N PHE A 278 -7.44 2.55 -19.74
CA PHE A 278 -7.48 1.22 -20.32
C PHE A 278 -6.11 0.76 -20.83
N ILE A 279 -5.38 1.62 -21.57
CA ILE A 279 -4.00 1.34 -21.97
C ILE A 279 -3.12 1.11 -20.74
N TRP A 280 -3.25 1.95 -19.72
CA TRP A 280 -2.50 1.78 -18.48
C TRP A 280 -2.81 0.42 -17.82
N PHE A 281 -4.08 0.01 -17.78
CA PHE A 281 -4.46 -1.31 -17.27
C PHE A 281 -3.84 -2.46 -18.08
N ILE A 282 -3.89 -2.40 -19.41
CA ILE A 282 -3.28 -3.40 -20.30
C ILE A 282 -1.76 -3.47 -20.09
N LYS A 283 -1.10 -2.31 -19.91
CA LYS A 283 0.32 -2.23 -19.56
C LYS A 283 0.60 -2.93 -18.23
N GLU A 284 -0.15 -2.66 -17.17
CA GLU A 284 0.04 -3.32 -15.86
C GLU A 284 -0.27 -4.83 -15.90
N LYS A 285 -1.05 -5.29 -16.88
CA LYS A 285 -1.24 -6.73 -17.17
C LYS A 285 -0.13 -7.35 -18.02
N ASN A 286 0.92 -6.60 -18.34
CA ASN A 286 2.04 -7.00 -19.20
C ASN A 286 1.62 -7.46 -20.60
N LEU A 287 0.47 -6.97 -21.10
CA LEU A 287 -0.04 -7.32 -22.44
C LEU A 287 0.54 -6.43 -23.54
N ILE A 288 1.16 -5.30 -23.17
CA ILE A 288 1.88 -4.41 -24.06
C ILE A 288 3.26 -4.07 -23.48
N PRO A 289 4.31 -3.91 -24.32
CA PRO A 289 5.67 -3.72 -23.80
C PRO A 289 5.85 -2.41 -23.03
N ASP A 290 6.32 -2.48 -21.78
CA ASP A 290 6.55 -1.30 -20.94
C ASP A 290 7.49 -0.24 -21.57
N LYS A 291 8.44 -0.68 -22.42
CA LYS A 291 9.41 0.18 -23.10
C LYS A 291 8.79 1.29 -23.94
N ILE A 292 7.55 1.13 -24.43
CA ILE A 292 6.87 2.18 -25.21
C ILE A 292 6.27 3.29 -24.33
N PHE A 293 6.30 3.12 -23.01
CA PHE A 293 5.86 4.11 -22.02
C PHE A 293 7.02 4.72 -21.23
N ASP A 294 8.25 4.24 -21.43
CA ASP A 294 9.45 4.80 -20.83
C ASP A 294 9.97 5.97 -21.68
N GLY A 295 10.03 7.18 -21.10
CA GLY A 295 10.45 8.37 -21.81
C GLY A 295 11.90 8.36 -22.32
N LYS A 296 12.81 7.61 -21.66
CA LYS A 296 14.19 7.44 -22.15
C LYS A 296 14.22 6.52 -23.36
N GLU A 297 13.51 5.40 -23.31
CA GLU A 297 13.43 4.46 -24.44
C GLU A 297 12.74 5.09 -25.65
N ILE A 298 11.59 5.75 -25.44
CA ILE A 298 10.88 6.46 -26.50
C ILE A 298 11.73 7.56 -27.14
N SER A 299 12.55 8.27 -26.35
CA SER A 299 13.44 9.30 -26.91
C SER A 299 14.51 8.74 -27.87
N LYS A 300 14.81 7.44 -27.80
CA LYS A 300 15.69 6.74 -28.75
C LYS A 300 14.93 6.28 -29.99
N LEU A 301 13.64 5.96 -29.85
CA LEU A 301 12.80 5.39 -30.91
C LEU A 301 12.13 6.46 -31.79
N ILE A 302 11.76 7.61 -31.22
CA ILE A 302 10.92 8.62 -31.88
C ILE A 302 11.65 9.96 -31.96
N LYS A 303 11.94 10.41 -33.19
CA LYS A 303 12.50 11.74 -33.46
C LYS A 303 11.52 12.83 -33.04
N GLY A 304 12.02 13.89 -32.40
CA GLY A 304 11.20 15.03 -31.98
C GLY A 304 10.35 14.82 -30.71
N PHE A 305 10.52 13.69 -30.00
CA PHE A 305 9.80 13.43 -28.74
C PHE A 305 10.06 14.50 -27.67
N LYS A 306 11.32 14.95 -27.52
CA LYS A 306 11.71 15.92 -26.48
C LYS A 306 11.42 17.38 -26.85
N THR A 307 10.83 17.64 -28.01
CA THR A 307 10.50 19.00 -28.44
C THR A 307 9.32 19.54 -27.63
N LYS A 308 9.38 20.79 -27.18
CA LYS A 308 8.28 21.44 -26.44
C LYS A 308 7.02 21.45 -27.31
N GLY A 309 5.89 20.96 -26.76
CA GLY A 309 4.62 20.86 -27.49
C GLY A 309 4.55 19.71 -28.51
N SER A 310 5.49 18.75 -28.47
CA SER A 310 5.50 17.62 -29.38
C SER A 310 4.25 16.74 -29.24
N THR A 311 3.56 16.51 -30.35
CA THR A 311 2.41 15.58 -30.45
C THR A 311 2.83 14.21 -30.98
N VAL A 312 4.13 14.01 -31.24
CA VAL A 312 4.63 12.82 -31.95
C VAL A 312 4.40 11.54 -31.15
N TYR A 313 4.51 11.60 -29.81
CA TYR A 313 4.20 10.44 -28.97
C TYR A 313 2.75 9.98 -29.11
N TYR A 314 1.82 10.94 -29.11
CA TYR A 314 0.41 10.64 -29.31
C TYR A 314 0.20 9.97 -30.68
N ARG A 315 0.67 10.60 -31.76
CA ARG A 315 0.45 10.11 -33.13
C ARG A 315 1.11 8.77 -33.40
N ALA A 316 2.35 8.59 -32.94
CA ALA A 316 3.11 7.37 -33.20
C ALA A 316 2.68 6.19 -32.32
N ILE A 317 2.35 6.44 -31.05
CA ILE A 317 2.08 5.37 -30.07
C ILE A 317 0.61 5.32 -29.68
N LEU A 318 0.09 6.38 -29.04
CA LEU A 318 -1.25 6.33 -28.43
C LEU A 318 -2.37 6.19 -29.47
N GLN A 319 -2.32 6.92 -30.59
CA GLN A 319 -3.30 6.86 -31.66
C GLN A 319 -3.38 5.44 -32.26
N ASN A 320 -2.22 4.82 -32.53
CA ASN A 320 -2.15 3.45 -33.04
C ASN A 320 -2.69 2.43 -32.04
N LEU A 321 -2.41 2.61 -30.75
CA LEU A 321 -2.97 1.76 -29.70
C LEU A 321 -4.50 1.93 -29.62
N PHE A 322 -5.00 3.17 -29.65
CA PHE A 322 -6.44 3.45 -29.54
C PHE A 322 -7.24 2.91 -30.70
N PHE A 323 -6.83 3.20 -31.92
CA PHE A 323 -7.71 3.02 -33.09
C PHE A 323 -7.30 1.85 -33.97
N ALA A 324 -6.00 1.65 -34.16
CA ALA A 324 -5.47 0.66 -35.07
C ALA A 324 -5.27 -0.73 -34.42
N THR A 325 -5.17 -0.76 -33.09
CA THR A 325 -4.86 -1.98 -32.33
C THR A 325 -6.02 -2.44 -31.45
N LEU A 326 -6.42 -1.61 -30.48
CA LEU A 326 -7.39 -2.03 -29.44
C LEU A 326 -8.83 -1.94 -29.90
N ASN A 327 -9.11 -1.22 -30.99
CA ASN A 327 -10.43 -1.09 -31.59
C ASN A 327 -10.61 -1.94 -32.87
N GLN A 328 -9.66 -2.84 -33.17
CA GLN A 328 -9.67 -3.66 -34.39
C GLN A 328 -9.42 -5.14 -34.06
N LYS A 329 -10.05 -6.03 -34.85
CA LYS A 329 -9.74 -7.46 -34.81
C LYS A 329 -8.28 -7.67 -35.20
N ILE A 330 -7.66 -8.75 -34.69
CA ILE A 330 -6.23 -9.01 -34.88
C ILE A 330 -5.83 -8.99 -36.37
N GLU A 331 -6.67 -9.59 -37.23
CA GLU A 331 -6.45 -9.69 -38.69
C GLU A 331 -6.53 -8.34 -39.41
N GLU A 332 -7.22 -7.36 -38.83
CA GLU A 332 -7.52 -6.04 -39.44
C GLU A 332 -6.57 -4.95 -38.93
N ARG A 333 -5.62 -5.29 -38.05
CA ARG A 333 -4.69 -4.33 -37.45
C ARG A 333 -3.67 -3.83 -38.48
N THR A 334 -3.69 -2.53 -38.72
CA THR A 334 -2.74 -1.79 -39.56
C THR A 334 -2.31 -0.51 -38.86
N PHE A 335 -1.45 0.33 -39.45
CA PHE A 335 -1.15 1.64 -38.85
C PHE A 335 -2.31 2.61 -39.07
N ALA A 336 -2.68 3.38 -38.04
CA ALA A 336 -3.70 4.41 -38.16
C ALA A 336 -3.21 5.54 -39.07
N THR A 337 -3.98 5.83 -40.12
CA THR A 337 -3.75 6.96 -41.02
C THR A 337 -4.45 8.23 -40.55
N ASP A 338 -5.59 8.07 -39.87
CA ASP A 338 -6.45 9.14 -39.35
C ASP A 338 -6.86 8.81 -37.90
N GLY A 339 -7.19 9.81 -37.08
CA GLY A 339 -7.63 9.61 -35.70
C GLY A 339 -7.97 10.87 -34.93
#